data_AF-A0A961VGS1-F1
#
_entry.id   AF-A0A961VGS1-F1
#
_cell.length_a   1.000
_cell.length_b   1.000
_cell.length_c   1.000
_cell.angle_alpha   90.00
_cell.angle_beta   90.00
_cell.angle_gamma   90.00
#
_symmetry.space_group_name_H-M   'P 1'
#
loop_
_entity.id
_entity.type
_entity.pdbx_description
1 polymer ?
#
loop_
_entity_poly.entity_id
_entity_poly.type
_entity_poly.pdbx_seq_one_letter_code
_entity_poly.pdbx_strand_id
1 'polypeptide(L)' 'MIGRDERFRGQGYGGDLLVDALKCVALVAESLGIAVVMLDVLDCGDPERVARRKALYEGFGFKPLQSNSLRI' A
#
# COMPACT_ATOMS: atom_id res chain seq x y z
N MET A 1 0.63 4.31 -4.84
CA MET A 1 1.68 3.34 -5.20
C MET A 1 2.98 3.74 -4.51
N ILE A 2 3.66 2.81 -3.84
CA ILE A 2 4.99 3.05 -3.26
C ILE A 2 6.01 2.31 -4.12
N GLY A 3 6.89 3.07 -4.78
CA GLY A 3 7.94 2.54 -5.64
C GLY A 3 9.24 2.33 -4.88
N ARG A 4 10.01 1.34 -5.31
CA ARG A 4 11.43 1.21 -4.96
C ARG A 4 12.22 0.90 -6.22
N ASP A 5 13.48 1.28 -6.23
CA ASP A 5 14.41 0.90 -7.29
C ASP A 5 14.68 -0.61 -7.27
N GLU A 6 14.87 -1.20 -8.45
CA GLU A 6 15.06 -2.64 -8.62
C GLU A 6 16.29 -3.19 -7.89
N ARG A 7 17.34 -2.37 -7.74
CA ARG A 7 18.58 -2.73 -7.01
C ARG A 7 18.31 -3.11 -5.56
N PHE A 8 17.20 -2.62 -5.00
CA PHE A 8 16.81 -2.84 -3.62
C PHE A 8 15.66 -3.84 -3.48
N ARG A 9 15.40 -4.66 -4.51
CA ARG A 9 14.38 -5.69 -4.48
C ARG A 9 14.71 -6.77 -3.44
N GLY A 10 13.67 -7.31 -2.78
CA GLY A 10 13.79 -8.36 -1.76
C GLY A 10 14.21 -7.90 -0.36
N GLN A 11 14.63 -6.65 -0.17
CA GLN A 11 15.19 -6.16 1.10
C GLN A 11 14.18 -5.56 2.09
N GLY A 12 12.88 -5.86 1.96
CA GLY A 12 11.87 -5.33 2.89
C GLY A 12 11.45 -3.86 2.72
N TYR A 13 12.24 -3.01 2.06
CA TYR A 13 11.98 -1.55 1.99
C TYR A 13 10.59 -1.11 1.53
N GLY A 14 9.88 -1.91 0.72
CA GLY A 14 8.50 -1.57 0.34
C GLY A 14 7.56 -1.50 1.54
N GLY A 15 7.76 -2.38 2.53
CA GLY A 15 7.04 -2.35 3.80
C GLY A 15 7.50 -1.21 4.70
N ASP A 16 8.81 -0.97 4.78
CA ASP A 16 9.37 0.13 5.59
C ASP A 16 8.83 1.49 5.15
N LEU A 17 8.82 1.74 3.83
CA LEU A 17 8.26 2.96 3.24
C LEU A 17 6.75 3.08 3.50
N LEU A 18 6.00 1.97 3.49
CA LEU A 18 4.58 1.98 3.81
C LEU A 18 4.35 2.33 5.28
N VAL A 19 5.09 1.72 6.20
CA VAL A 19 5.00 2.00 7.63
C VAL A 19 5.36 3.45 7.93
N ASP A 20 6.39 3.99 7.30
CA ASP A 20 6.79 5.39 7.43
C ASP A 20 5.67 6.34 6.95
N ALA A 21 5.10 6.07 5.78
CA ALA A 21 3.97 6.84 5.26
C ALA A 21 2.75 6.80 6.21
N LEU A 22 2.42 5.62 6.77
CA LEU A 22 1.31 5.46 7.71
C LEU A 22 1.55 6.22 9.02
N LYS A 23 2.78 6.26 9.52
CA LYS A 23 3.14 7.08 10.70
C LYS A 23 2.93 8.57 10.42
N CYS A 24 3.34 9.04 9.25
CA CYS A 24 3.10 10.42 8.82
C CYS A 24 1.60 10.74 8.78
N VAL A 25 0.80 9.85 8.18
CA VAL A 25 -0.67 10.02 8.15
C VAL A 25 -1.27 10.03 9.55
N ALA A 26 -0.82 9.16 10.45
CA ALA A 26 -1.31 9.12 11.83
C ALA A 26 -1.08 10.46 12.56
N LEU A 27 0.09 11.09 12.38
CA LEU A 27 0.37 12.42 12.94
C LEU A 27 -0.57 13.48 12.38
N VAL A 28 -0.82 13.46 11.07
CA VAL A 28 -1.73 14.43 10.44
C VAL A 28 -3.18 14.21 10.89
N ALA A 29 -3.58 12.95 11.13
CA ALA A 29 -4.92 12.58 11.55
C ALA A 29 -5.33 13.24 12.89
N GLU A 30 -4.38 13.51 13.78
CA GLU A 30 -4.62 14.22 15.05
C GLU A 30 -5.13 15.65 14.86
N SER A 31 -4.82 16.27 13.72
CA SER A 31 -5.13 17.67 13.43
C SER A 31 -6.24 17.88 12.40
N LEU A 32 -6.37 16.97 11.43
CA LEU A 32 -7.28 17.12 10.28
C LEU A 32 -8.40 16.08 10.21
N GLY A 33 -8.48 15.13 11.16
CA GLY A 33 -9.55 14.13 11.22
C GLY A 33 -9.53 13.19 10.00
N ILE A 34 -8.56 12.28 9.95
CA ILE A 34 -8.44 11.29 8.87
C ILE A 34 -9.08 9.97 9.32
N ALA A 35 -10.09 9.49 8.59
CA ALA A 35 -10.81 8.27 8.94
C ALA A 35 -10.21 6.99 8.31
N VAL A 36 -9.72 7.07 7.08
CA VAL A 36 -9.21 5.92 6.32
C VAL A 36 -8.05 6.31 5.42
N VAL A 37 -7.13 5.36 5.21
CA VAL A 37 -6.10 5.42 4.16
C VAL A 37 -6.50 4.44 3.07
N MET A 38 -6.48 4.89 1.82
CA MET A 38 -6.89 4.09 0.67
C MET A 38 -5.87 4.26 -0.45
N LEU A 39 -5.64 3.19 -1.20
CA LEU A 39 -4.73 3.18 -2.33
C LEU A 39 -5.23 2.29 -3.46
N ASP A 40 -4.80 2.64 -4.67
CA ASP A 40 -4.98 1.78 -5.84
C ASP A 40 -3.73 0.90 -6.02
N VAL A 41 -3.92 -0.41 -6.07
CA VAL A 41 -2.89 -1.39 -6.44
C VAL A 41 -2.58 -1.21 -7.92
N LEU A 42 -1.29 -1.03 -8.25
CA LEU A 42 -0.87 -0.88 -9.64
C LEU A 42 -1.15 -2.16 -10.42
N ASP A 43 -2.08 -2.05 -11.36
CA ASP A 43 -2.24 -2.99 -12.46
C ASP A 43 -1.17 -2.70 -13.53
N CYS A 44 -0.27 -3.65 -13.74
CA CYS A 44 0.76 -3.57 -14.77
C CYS A 44 0.59 -4.63 -15.87
N GLY A 45 -0.59 -5.25 -15.97
CA GLY A 45 -0.89 -6.31 -16.94
C GLY A 45 -0.25 -7.67 -16.63
N ASP A 46 0.55 -7.77 -15.56
CA ASP A 46 1.15 -9.03 -15.08
C ASP A 46 0.40 -9.48 -13.82
N PRO A 47 -0.46 -10.51 -13.90
CA PRO A 47 -1.34 -10.90 -12.79
C PRO A 47 -0.57 -11.31 -11.52
N GLU A 48 0.60 -11.95 -11.65
CA GLU A 48 1.40 -12.35 -10.49
C GLU A 48 1.97 -11.13 -9.77
N ARG A 49 2.46 -10.14 -10.54
CA ARG A 49 2.97 -8.89 -9.96
C ARG A 49 1.85 -8.10 -9.29
N VAL A 50 0.66 -8.07 -9.87
CA VAL A 50 -0.51 -7.41 -9.28
C VAL A 50 -0.92 -8.11 -7.98
N ALA A 51 -1.07 -9.43 -8.00
CA ALA A 51 -1.42 -10.22 -6.82
C ALA A 51 -0.39 -10.04 -5.69
N ARG A 52 0.91 -10.04 -6.01
CA ARG A 52 1.97 -9.82 -5.02
C ARG A 52 1.92 -8.42 -4.39
N ARG A 53 1.63 -7.38 -5.17
CA ARG A 53 1.45 -6.01 -4.63
C ARG A 53 0.22 -5.95 -3.73
N LYS A 54 -0.89 -6.54 -4.16
CA LYS A 54 -2.12 -6.61 -3.36
C LYS A 54 -1.90 -7.33 -2.02
N ALA A 55 -1.28 -8.50 -2.05
CA ALA A 55 -1.00 -9.29 -0.86
C ALA A 55 -0.10 -8.56 0.15
N LEU A 56 0.85 -7.73 -0.32
CA LEU A 56 1.64 -6.89 0.57
C LEU A 56 0.74 -5.99 1.40
N TYR A 57 -0.15 -5.23 0.77
CA TYR A 57 -1.04 -4.30 1.47
C TYR A 57 -2.08 -5.03 2.35
N GLU A 58 -2.65 -6.13 1.89
CA GLU A 58 -3.55 -6.97 2.71
C GLU A 58 -2.84 -7.51 3.96
N GLY A 59 -1.54 -7.82 3.86
CA GLY A 59 -0.71 -8.19 5.00
C GLY A 59 -0.53 -7.08 6.05
N PHE A 60 -0.71 -5.82 5.67
CA PHE A 60 -0.75 -4.66 6.58
C PHE A 60 -2.17 -4.32 7.08
N GLY A 61 -3.18 -5.12 6.71
CA GLY A 61 -4.56 -4.94 7.17
C GLY A 61 -5.46 -4.10 6.27
N PHE A 62 -4.98 -3.66 5.09
CA PHE A 62 -5.83 -3.05 4.07
C PHE A 62 -6.87 -4.06 3.57
N LYS A 63 -8.04 -3.57 3.16
CA LYS A 63 -9.15 -4.43 2.71
C LYS A 63 -9.74 -3.91 1.41
N PRO A 64 -9.97 -4.78 0.42
CA PRO A 64 -10.54 -4.35 -0.84
C PRO A 64 -11.96 -3.83 -0.70
N LEU A 65 -12.27 -2.80 -1.47
CA LEU A 65 -13.64 -2.36 -1.67
C LEU A 65 -14.41 -3.42 -2.48
N GLN A 66 -15.68 -3.61 -2.13
CA GLN A 66 -16.56 -4.56 -2.84
C GLN A 66 -16.73 -4.20 -4.33
N SER A 67 -16.71 -2.90 -4.66
CA SER A 67 -16.86 -2.40 -6.02
C SER A 67 -15.59 -2.50 -6.86
N ASN A 68 -14.40 -2.57 -6.24
CA ASN A 68 -13.13 -2.68 -6.94
C ASN A 68 -12.07 -3.35 -6.06
N SER A 69 -11.70 -4.57 -6.41
CA SER A 69 -10.76 -5.39 -5.63
C SER A 69 -9.30 -4.92 -5.65
N LEU A 70 -8.96 -3.95 -6.51
CA LEU A 70 -7.63 -3.31 -6.58
C LEU A 70 -7.59 -1.96 -5.85
N ARG A 71 -8.73 -1.48 -5.34
CA ARG A 71 -8.80 -0.32 -4.45
C ARG A 71 -8.94 -0.81 -3.03
N ILE A 72 -7.89 -0.63 -2.24
CA ILE A 72 -7.74 -1.25 -0.92
C ILE A 72 -7.28 -0.26 0.15
#